data_AF-A0A6I6G7F3-F1
#
_entry.id   AF-A0A6I6G7F3-F1
#
_cell.length_a   1.000
_cell.length_b   1.000
_cell.length_c   1.000
_cell.angle_alpha   90.00
_cell.angle_beta   90.00
_cell.angle_gamma   90.00
#
_symmetry.space_group_name_H-M   'P 1'
#
loop_
_entity.id
_entity.type
_entity.pdbx_description
1 polymer ?
#
loop_
_entity_poly.entity_id
_entity_poly.type
_entity_poly.pdbx_seq_one_letter_code
_entity_poly.pdbx_strand_id
1 'polypeptide(L)'
;MKIKHTTLPLAYLLILSVFSCTSISKVRSGKQQYKDIYVNQFKLVYIKQLLKKSYNHSFEINAIINADHSGFTESILHDGDFEFIDSLTNLDNTYMIADSIEGRNRAEGAQGKRPLQFFIDILSSKTLDQLAKRRMKLNPVPEAWKL
;
A
#
# COMPACT_ATOMS: atom_id res chain seq x y z
N MET A 1 62.95 5.35 -24.28
CA MET A 1 62.83 4.37 -23.18
C MET A 1 62.38 5.14 -21.94
N LYS A 2 61.18 4.84 -21.40
CA LYS A 2 60.77 4.94 -19.97
C LYS A 2 60.91 6.33 -19.28
N ILE A 3 59.93 6.93 -18.59
CA ILE A 3 58.83 6.40 -17.76
C ILE A 3 57.87 7.56 -17.35
N LYS A 4 56.57 7.30 -17.52
CA LYS A 4 55.41 7.56 -16.63
C LYS A 4 55.04 9.00 -16.20
N HIS A 5 54.06 9.57 -16.91
CA HIS A 5 53.05 10.46 -16.32
C HIS A 5 51.92 9.61 -15.69
N THR A 6 52.17 9.05 -14.51
CA THR A 6 51.18 8.27 -13.73
C THR A 6 50.69 9.03 -12.50
N THR A 7 50.39 10.32 -12.64
CA THR A 7 49.85 11.13 -11.53
C THR A 7 48.47 11.74 -11.80
N LEU A 8 48.03 11.80 -13.07
CA LEU A 8 46.68 12.25 -13.42
C LEU A 8 45.52 11.33 -12.96
N PRO A 9 45.61 9.98 -12.99
CA PRO A 9 44.48 9.15 -12.59
C PRO A 9 44.23 9.15 -11.08
N LEU A 10 45.24 9.52 -10.28
CA LEU A 10 45.15 9.58 -8.81
C LEU A 10 44.31 10.78 -8.33
N ALA A 11 44.40 11.92 -9.01
CA ALA A 11 43.60 13.09 -8.69
C ALA A 11 42.11 12.88 -9.03
N TYR A 12 41.80 12.17 -10.11
CA TYR A 12 40.43 11.88 -10.54
C TYR A 12 39.73 10.88 -9.60
N LEU A 13 40.48 9.91 -9.06
CA LEU A 13 39.97 8.93 -8.09
C LEU A 13 39.62 9.57 -6.73
N LEU A 14 40.32 10.65 -6.37
CA LEU A 14 40.10 11.41 -5.13
C LEU A 14 38.87 12.32 -5.20
N ILE A 15 38.48 12.78 -6.40
CA ILE A 15 37.27 13.58 -6.60
C ILE A 15 36.01 12.69 -6.59
N LEU A 16 36.13 11.42 -6.99
CA LEU A 16 35.00 10.47 -6.96
C LEU A 16 34.64 9.98 -5.55
N SER A 17 35.55 10.05 -4.57
CA SER A 17 35.25 9.62 -3.19
C SER A 17 34.49 10.66 -2.38
N VAL A 18 34.54 11.95 -2.75
CA VAL A 18 33.82 13.03 -2.04
C VAL A 18 32.33 13.12 -2.42
N PHE A 19 31.92 12.47 -3.52
CA PHE A 19 30.50 12.25 -3.85
C PHE A 19 29.92 10.99 -3.19
N SER A 20 30.61 10.41 -2.19
CA SER A 20 30.03 9.38 -1.33
C SER A 20 28.81 9.94 -0.63
N CYS A 21 27.67 9.66 -1.24
CA CYS A 21 26.33 9.56 -0.68
C CYS A 21 26.22 10.18 0.72
N THR A 22 25.79 11.45 0.80
CA THR A 22 25.04 11.89 1.97
C THR A 22 23.75 11.08 1.97
N SER A 23 23.83 9.86 2.49
CA SER A 23 22.67 9.12 2.96
C SER A 23 22.11 9.97 4.09
N ILE A 24 21.21 10.89 3.75
CA ILE A 24 20.24 11.39 4.71
C ILE A 24 19.31 10.20 4.94
N SER A 25 19.79 9.19 5.66
CA SER A 25 18.91 8.28 6.36
C SER A 25 18.25 9.16 7.42
N LYS A 26 17.12 9.78 7.06
CA LYS A 26 16.15 10.19 8.06
C LYS A 26 15.79 8.91 8.79
N VAL A 27 16.44 8.67 9.93
CA VAL A 27 15.98 7.69 10.91
C VAL A 27 14.58 8.14 11.26
N ARG A 28 13.58 7.56 10.59
CA ARG A 28 12.18 7.79 10.93
C ARG A 28 12.02 7.23 12.33
N SER A 29 11.38 7.99 13.22
CA SER A 29 11.05 7.46 14.54
C SER A 29 10.24 6.17 14.41
N GLY A 30 10.40 5.25 15.36
CA GLY A 30 9.66 3.99 15.36
C GLY A 30 8.16 4.23 15.26
N LYS A 31 7.68 5.31 15.88
CA LYS A 31 6.28 5.74 15.81
C LYS A 31 5.82 6.07 14.39
N GLN A 32 6.64 6.77 13.60
CA GLN A 32 6.28 7.11 12.22
C GLN A 32 6.34 5.88 11.32
N GLN A 33 7.32 5.01 11.53
CA GLN A 33 7.41 3.73 10.81
C GLN A 33 6.20 2.84 11.12
N TYR A 34 5.82 2.68 12.39
CA TYR A 34 4.64 1.93 12.80
C TYR A 34 3.36 2.44 12.12
N LYS A 35 3.18 3.77 12.12
CA LYS A 35 2.03 4.40 11.45
C LYS A 35 1.99 4.12 9.96
N ASP A 36 3.12 4.19 9.29
CA ASP A 36 3.19 3.93 7.84
C ASP A 36 2.92 2.45 7.53
N ILE A 37 3.43 1.52 8.34
CA ILE A 37 3.13 0.09 8.25
C ILE A 37 1.63 -0.14 8.45
N TYR A 38 1.02 0.48 9.47
CA TYR A 38 -0.40 0.28 9.79
C TYR A 38 -1.29 0.73 8.64
N VAL A 39 -1.03 1.93 8.11
CA VAL A 39 -1.78 2.48 6.98
C VAL A 39 -1.63 1.58 5.74
N ASN A 40 -0.40 1.14 5.44
CA ASN A 40 -0.17 0.27 4.28
C ASN A 40 -0.86 -1.09 4.42
N GLN A 41 -0.81 -1.70 5.60
CA GLN A 41 -1.48 -2.98 5.85
C GLN A 41 -3.00 -2.85 5.77
N PHE A 42 -3.57 -1.80 6.38
CA PHE A 42 -5.00 -1.50 6.30
C PHE A 42 -5.46 -1.39 4.85
N LYS A 43 -4.74 -0.62 4.03
CA LYS A 43 -5.05 -0.43 2.61
C LYS A 43 -4.97 -1.73 1.82
N LEU A 44 -3.92 -2.52 2.05
CA LEU A 44 -3.72 -3.77 1.35
C LEU A 44 -4.85 -4.77 1.65
N VAL A 45 -5.21 -4.92 2.92
CA VAL A 45 -6.31 -5.81 3.34
C VAL A 45 -7.63 -5.34 2.73
N TYR A 46 -7.91 -4.03 2.77
CA TYR A 46 -9.08 -3.44 2.13
C TYR A 46 -9.15 -3.76 0.62
N ILE A 47 -8.08 -3.53 -0.12
CA ILE A 47 -8.04 -3.79 -1.57
C ILE A 47 -8.25 -5.28 -1.86
N LYS A 48 -7.56 -6.17 -1.14
CA LYS A 48 -7.71 -7.62 -1.32
C LYS A 48 -9.14 -8.07 -1.06
N GLN A 49 -9.78 -7.56 0.00
CA GLN A 49 -11.13 -7.94 0.36
C GLN A 49 -12.17 -7.38 -0.62
N LEU A 50 -12.01 -6.13 -1.04
CA LEU A 50 -12.89 -5.53 -2.04
C LEU A 50 -12.72 -6.20 -3.41
N LEU A 51 -11.51 -6.61 -3.80
CA LEU A 51 -11.28 -7.37 -5.05
C LEU A 51 -12.07 -8.67 -5.04
N LYS A 52 -12.01 -9.43 -3.94
CA LYS A 52 -12.81 -10.65 -3.79
C LYS A 52 -14.30 -10.38 -3.96
N LYS A 53 -14.84 -9.39 -3.24
CA LYS A 53 -16.29 -9.08 -3.26
C LYS A 53 -16.75 -8.53 -4.62
N SER A 54 -15.97 -7.62 -5.20
CA SER A 54 -16.29 -6.95 -6.47
C SER A 54 -16.28 -7.90 -7.68
N TYR A 55 -15.51 -8.98 -7.62
CA TYR A 55 -15.50 -10.06 -8.61
C TYR A 55 -16.20 -11.33 -8.14
N ASN A 56 -17.08 -11.25 -7.13
CA ASN A 56 -17.88 -12.37 -6.63
C ASN A 56 -17.05 -13.62 -6.29
N HIS A 57 -15.87 -13.43 -5.70
CA HIS A 57 -14.95 -14.47 -5.31
C HIS A 57 -14.53 -15.37 -6.48
N SER A 58 -14.36 -14.79 -7.68
CA SER A 58 -13.92 -15.55 -8.86
C SER A 58 -12.61 -16.30 -8.59
N PHE A 59 -12.45 -17.43 -9.28
CA PHE A 59 -11.27 -18.28 -9.14
C PHE A 59 -9.99 -17.50 -9.50
N GLU A 60 -10.02 -16.71 -10.57
CA GLU A 60 -8.88 -15.95 -11.09
C GLU A 60 -8.42 -14.90 -10.09
N ILE A 61 -9.35 -14.16 -9.48
CA ILE A 61 -9.02 -13.14 -8.47
C ILE A 61 -8.45 -13.80 -7.22
N ASN A 62 -9.01 -14.92 -6.77
CA ASN A 62 -8.45 -15.66 -5.65
C ASN A 62 -7.05 -16.21 -5.97
N ALA A 63 -6.81 -16.71 -7.19
CA ALA A 63 -5.50 -17.16 -7.62
C ALA A 63 -4.47 -16.02 -7.60
N ILE A 64 -4.83 -14.84 -8.11
CA ILE A 64 -3.97 -13.65 -8.07
C ILE A 64 -3.65 -13.26 -6.62
N ILE A 65 -4.67 -13.20 -5.74
CA ILE A 65 -4.48 -12.83 -4.34
C ILE A 65 -3.61 -13.86 -3.60
N ASN A 66 -3.77 -15.15 -3.89
CA ASN A 66 -2.99 -16.22 -3.27
C ASN A 66 -1.54 -16.25 -3.77
N ALA A 67 -1.28 -15.83 -5.00
CA ALA A 67 0.07 -15.66 -5.55
C ALA A 67 0.74 -14.34 -5.09
N ASP A 68 -0.04 -13.41 -4.55
CA ASP A 68 0.46 -12.13 -4.04
C ASP A 68 1.11 -12.28 -2.66
N HIS A 69 2.44 -12.20 -2.65
CA HIS A 69 3.27 -12.19 -1.44
C HIS A 69 3.47 -10.78 -0.86
N SER A 70 2.76 -9.78 -1.38
CA SER A 70 2.78 -8.44 -0.81
C SER A 70 2.12 -8.44 0.57
N GLY A 71 2.70 -7.68 1.49
CA GLY A 71 2.18 -7.49 2.84
C GLY A 71 3.26 -7.64 3.90
N PHE A 72 2.81 -7.92 5.13
CA PHE A 72 3.66 -8.12 6.28
C PHE A 72 3.45 -9.54 6.80
N THR A 73 4.55 -10.20 7.18
CA THR A 73 4.52 -11.57 7.73
C THR A 73 3.69 -11.65 9.00
N GLU A 74 3.70 -10.57 9.80
CA GLU A 74 2.90 -10.43 11.00
C GLU A 74 1.90 -9.29 10.82
N SER A 75 0.64 -9.52 11.22
CA SER A 75 -0.38 -8.49 11.20
C SER A 75 -0.23 -7.55 12.39
N ILE A 76 -0.18 -6.25 12.12
CA ILE A 76 -0.31 -5.22 13.15
C ILE A 76 -1.73 -4.63 13.22
N LEU A 77 -2.62 -5.08 12.33
CA LEU A 77 -4.06 -4.83 12.43
C LEU A 77 -4.65 -5.71 13.54
N HIS A 78 -5.58 -5.14 14.29
CA HIS A 78 -6.33 -5.84 15.34
C HIS A 78 -7.59 -6.47 14.74
N ASP A 79 -8.22 -7.42 15.45
CA ASP A 79 -9.45 -8.09 14.98
C ASP A 79 -10.56 -7.11 14.59
N GLY A 80 -10.77 -6.08 15.41
CA GLY A 80 -11.74 -5.03 15.11
C GLY A 80 -11.39 -4.22 13.84
N ASP A 81 -10.15 -4.18 13.39
CA ASP A 81 -9.78 -3.55 12.11
C ASP A 81 -10.22 -4.42 10.93
N PHE A 82 -10.08 -5.74 11.04
CA PHE A 82 -10.57 -6.67 10.02
C PHE A 82 -12.10 -6.63 9.89
N GLU A 83 -12.82 -6.61 11.01
CA GLU A 83 -14.28 -6.45 11.02
C GLU A 83 -14.72 -5.13 10.37
N PHE A 84 -14.00 -4.04 10.70
CA PHE A 84 -14.26 -2.73 10.12
C PHE A 84 -14.04 -2.71 8.60
N ILE A 85 -12.92 -3.30 8.14
CA ILE A 85 -12.63 -3.40 6.70
C ILE A 85 -13.67 -4.29 6.00
N ASP A 86 -14.11 -5.39 6.61
CA ASP A 86 -15.15 -6.24 6.02
C ASP A 86 -16.46 -5.47 5.82
N SER A 87 -16.90 -4.75 6.85
CA SER A 87 -18.09 -3.90 6.79
C SER A 87 -17.96 -2.82 5.71
N LEU A 88 -16.84 -2.11 5.68
CA LEU A 88 -16.58 -1.06 4.69
C LEU A 88 -16.61 -1.60 3.26
N THR A 89 -15.94 -2.73 3.02
CA THR A 89 -15.90 -3.34 1.68
C THR A 89 -17.24 -3.95 1.26
N ASN A 90 -18.11 -4.34 2.20
CA ASN A 90 -19.49 -4.71 1.88
C ASN A 90 -20.27 -3.50 1.36
N LEU A 91 -20.17 -2.35 2.05
CA LEU A 91 -20.83 -1.11 1.65
C LEU A 91 -20.36 -0.65 0.27
N ASP A 92 -19.04 -0.62 0.04
CA ASP A 92 -18.47 -0.21 -1.24
C ASP A 92 -18.85 -1.16 -2.39
N ASN A 93 -18.93 -2.47 -2.12
CA ASN A 93 -19.41 -3.43 -3.11
C ASN A 93 -20.89 -3.22 -3.44
N THR A 94 -21.74 -2.93 -2.46
CA THR A 94 -23.14 -2.58 -2.69
C THR A 94 -23.26 -1.28 -3.49
N TYR A 95 -22.43 -0.27 -3.20
CA TYR A 95 -22.39 0.95 -3.98
C TYR A 95 -22.04 0.69 -5.45
N MET A 96 -21.05 -0.16 -5.73
CA MET A 96 -20.71 -0.54 -7.12
C MET A 96 -21.84 -1.27 -7.85
N ILE A 97 -22.65 -2.06 -7.13
CA ILE A 97 -23.83 -2.71 -7.73
C ILE A 97 -24.89 -1.67 -8.08
N ALA A 98 -25.14 -0.69 -7.20
CA ALA A 98 -26.10 0.38 -7.45
C ALA A 98 -25.68 1.28 -8.63
N ASP A 99 -24.41 1.73 -8.65
CA ASP A 99 -23.85 2.54 -9.74
C ASP A 99 -23.95 1.82 -11.11
N SER A 100 -23.80 0.50 -11.11
CA SER A 100 -23.99 -0.32 -12.31
C SER A 100 -25.42 -0.32 -12.85
N ILE A 101 -26.44 -0.22 -11.99
CA ILE A 101 -27.84 -0.22 -12.43
C ILE A 101 -28.20 1.12 -13.10
N GLU A 102 -27.55 2.20 -12.66
CA GLU A 102 -27.80 3.56 -13.14
C GLU A 102 -26.97 3.94 -14.39
N GLY A 103 -25.88 3.22 -14.66
CA GLY A 103 -24.92 3.53 -15.73
C GLY A 103 -25.21 2.90 -17.10
N ARG A 104 -24.91 3.63 -18.18
CA ARG A 104 -24.88 3.12 -19.59
C ARG A 104 -23.53 2.51 -20.01
N ASN A 105 -22.56 2.42 -19.10
CA ASN A 105 -21.18 2.04 -19.42
C ASN A 105 -20.96 0.52 -19.37
N ARG A 106 -19.90 0.06 -20.05
CA ARG A 106 -19.53 -1.37 -20.06
C ARG A 106 -19.10 -1.85 -18.67
N ALA A 107 -19.61 -3.02 -18.30
CA ALA A 107 -19.25 -3.74 -17.10
C ALA A 107 -17.83 -4.32 -17.16
N GLU A 108 -17.09 -4.26 -16.06
CA GLU A 108 -15.74 -4.83 -15.91
C GLU A 108 -15.75 -6.06 -14.97
N GLY A 109 -16.72 -6.13 -14.05
CA GLY A 109 -16.89 -7.19 -13.08
C GLY A 109 -18.27 -7.84 -13.14
N ALA A 110 -18.57 -8.68 -12.15
CA ALA A 110 -19.86 -9.35 -12.06
C ALA A 110 -21.00 -8.36 -11.79
N GLN A 111 -22.23 -8.71 -12.19
CA GLN A 111 -23.44 -7.89 -11.97
C GLN A 111 -23.34 -6.45 -12.52
N GLY A 112 -22.57 -6.26 -13.60
CA GLY A 112 -22.43 -4.97 -14.25
C GLY A 112 -21.43 -4.01 -13.58
N LYS A 113 -20.84 -4.42 -12.44
CA LYS A 113 -19.89 -3.61 -11.65
C LYS A 113 -18.72 -3.10 -12.49
N ARG A 114 -18.13 -2.00 -12.04
CA ARG A 114 -16.88 -1.43 -12.59
C ARG A 114 -15.77 -1.36 -11.54
N PRO A 115 -15.25 -2.53 -11.07
CA PRO A 115 -14.34 -2.55 -9.94
C PRO A 115 -13.05 -1.78 -10.19
N LEU A 116 -12.49 -1.82 -11.41
CA LEU A 116 -11.20 -1.19 -11.67
C LEU A 116 -11.30 0.34 -11.61
N GLN A 117 -12.37 0.90 -12.18
CA GLN A 117 -12.66 2.33 -12.04
C GLN A 117 -12.76 2.73 -10.56
N PHE A 118 -13.54 1.99 -9.78
CA PHE A 118 -13.69 2.25 -8.35
C PHE A 118 -12.33 2.19 -7.62
N PHE A 119 -11.48 1.20 -7.93
CA PHE A 119 -10.14 1.10 -7.36
C PHE A 119 -9.26 2.31 -7.71
N ILE A 120 -9.31 2.80 -8.94
CA ILE A 120 -8.56 4.00 -9.35
C ILE A 120 -9.02 5.22 -8.53
N ASP A 121 -10.33 5.38 -8.36
CA ASP A 121 -10.92 6.52 -7.64
C ASP A 121 -10.60 6.46 -6.14
N ILE A 122 -10.71 5.29 -5.51
CA ILE A 122 -10.41 5.15 -4.07
C ILE A 122 -8.91 5.29 -3.77
N LEU A 123 -8.04 4.74 -4.64
CA LEU A 123 -6.59 4.83 -4.46
C LEU A 123 -6.07 6.25 -4.68
N SER A 124 -6.71 7.03 -5.55
CA SER A 124 -6.33 8.43 -5.80
C SER A 124 -6.89 9.41 -4.75
N SER A 125 -8.01 9.09 -4.12
CA SER A 125 -8.78 10.06 -3.30
C SER A 125 -8.24 10.33 -1.89
N LYS A 126 -7.12 9.73 -1.44
CA LYS A 126 -6.58 9.83 -0.05
C LYS A 126 -7.56 9.43 1.07
N THR A 127 -8.80 9.06 0.74
CA THR A 127 -9.87 8.71 1.67
C THR A 127 -9.47 7.54 2.56
N LEU A 128 -8.94 6.49 1.95
CA LEU A 128 -8.48 5.29 2.64
C LEU A 128 -7.30 5.58 3.59
N ASP A 129 -6.39 6.48 3.21
CA ASP A 129 -5.29 6.92 4.08
C ASP A 129 -5.81 7.65 5.31
N GLN A 130 -6.81 8.53 5.14
CA GLN A 130 -7.41 9.27 6.23
C GLN A 130 -8.20 8.34 7.16
N LEU A 131 -8.92 7.38 6.59
CA LEU A 131 -9.70 6.41 7.33
C LEU A 131 -8.80 5.51 8.19
N ALA A 132 -7.75 4.96 7.59
CA ALA A 132 -6.75 4.16 8.31
C ALA A 132 -6.12 4.96 9.46
N LYS A 133 -5.73 6.22 9.21
CA LYS A 133 -5.17 7.10 10.25
C LYS A 133 -6.16 7.40 11.38
N ARG A 134 -7.46 7.52 11.10
CA ARG A 134 -8.51 7.69 12.11
C ARG A 134 -8.70 6.41 12.91
N ARG A 135 -8.78 5.26 12.24
CA ARG A 135 -8.92 3.95 12.88
C ARG A 135 -7.76 3.66 13.81
N MET A 136 -6.53 3.93 13.37
CA MET A 136 -5.32 3.77 14.18
C MET A 136 -5.36 4.58 15.48
N LYS A 137 -6.07 5.72 15.55
CA LYS A 137 -6.15 6.49 16.81
C LYS A 137 -6.96 5.77 17.89
N LEU A 138 -7.81 4.82 17.50
CA LEU A 138 -8.59 4.00 18.41
C LEU A 138 -7.75 2.85 18.99
N ASN A 139 -6.67 2.47 18.31
CA ASN A 139 -5.75 1.40 18.71
C ASN A 139 -4.38 2.01 19.07
N PRO A 140 -4.02 2.15 20.36
CA PRO A 140 -2.80 2.83 20.75
C PRO A 140 -1.55 2.14 20.19
N VAL A 141 -0.55 2.94 19.81
CA VAL A 141 0.76 2.43 19.36
C VAL A 141 1.41 1.65 20.50
N PRO A 142 1.85 0.39 20.28
CA PRO A 142 2.52 -0.40 21.32
C PRO A 142 3.76 0.32 21.86
N GLU A 143 4.05 0.16 23.16
CA GLU A 143 5.19 0.83 23.83
C GLU A 143 6.52 0.59 23.10
N ALA A 144 6.74 -0.62 22.57
CA ALA A 144 7.93 -0.99 21.82
C ALA A 144 8.23 -0.10 20.59
N TRP A 145 7.22 0.61 20.08
CA TRP A 145 7.33 1.46 18.89
C TRP A 145 7.28 2.96 19.20
N LYS A 146 7.32 3.37 20.47
CA LYS A 146 7.30 4.78 20.86
C LYS A 146 8.68 5.47 20.86
N LEU A 147 9.75 4.71 20.63
CA LEU A 147 11.14 5.17 20.59
C LEU A 147 11.49 5.91 19.28
#